data_AF-A0A2G9XX62-F1
#
_entry.id   AF-A0A2G9XX62-F1
#
_cell.length_a   1.000
_cell.length_b   1.000
_cell.length_c   1.000
_cell.angle_alpha   90.00
_cell.angle_beta   90.00
_cell.angle_gamma   90.00
#
_symmetry.space_group_name_H-M   'P 1'
#
loop_
_entity.id
_entity.type
_entity.pdbx_description
1 polymer ?
#
loop_
_entity_poly.entity_id
_entity_poly.type
_entity_poly.pdbx_seq_one_letter_code
_entity_poly.pdbx_strand_id
1 'polypeptide(L)'
;MKYRAISLIFFTGALIFTPISAYVSVPLLLSAFIFLLISRYKITLNLLDKMQLALMGAVFLATIFAVYKGHSLLCSVVFIGYILSYFLARSLLNDEKSVIKIVSWLSYTTLMISIIGIVQYFTKFNLVIKDVPVIVLKGERISSICYNPLILSSYLAFLLPIFVAFFIKGYKRVLLGATICLGLVAFSFTVSRGPTIGLIVSITVLIYLLARRKLIAVILPIALIVMCFLFTPLRTRFIKTVDPSTD
;
A
#
# COMPACT_ATOMS: atom_id res chain seq x y z
N MET A 1 -27.71 -5.38 -7.80
CA MET A 1 -27.13 -5.30 -6.44
C MET A 1 -26.18 -6.46 -6.12
N LYS A 2 -26.54 -7.73 -6.34
CA LYS A 2 -25.69 -8.90 -6.03
C LYS A 2 -24.28 -8.86 -6.65
N TYR A 3 -24.17 -8.54 -7.95
CA TYR A 3 -22.87 -8.50 -8.66
C TYR A 3 -21.93 -7.37 -8.22
N ARG A 4 -22.48 -6.22 -7.80
CA ARG A 4 -21.69 -5.11 -7.23
C ARG A 4 -21.05 -5.50 -5.90
N ALA A 5 -21.77 -6.25 -5.05
CA ALA A 5 -21.21 -6.76 -3.80
C ALA A 5 -20.11 -7.80 -4.05
N ILE A 6 -20.28 -8.67 -5.04
CA ILE A 6 -19.26 -9.65 -5.47
C ILE A 6 -18.01 -8.92 -5.98
N SER A 7 -18.19 -7.89 -6.82
CA SER A 7 -17.10 -7.03 -7.31
C SER A 7 -16.32 -6.37 -6.16
N LEU A 8 -17.01 -5.87 -5.13
CA LEU A 8 -16.39 -5.32 -3.93
C LEU A 8 -15.54 -6.35 -3.18
N ILE A 9 -16.02 -7.59 -3.06
CA ILE A 9 -15.27 -8.68 -2.39
C ILE A 9 -13.98 -8.98 -3.16
N PHE A 10 -14.06 -9.15 -4.48
CA PHE A 10 -12.88 -9.38 -5.31
C PHE A 10 -11.90 -8.22 -5.28
N PHE A 11 -12.39 -6.98 -5.31
CA PHE A 11 -11.55 -5.79 -5.19
C PHE A 11 -10.85 -5.71 -3.83
N THR A 12 -11.58 -6.00 -2.74
CA THR A 12 -11.00 -6.04 -1.39
C THR A 12 -9.93 -7.14 -1.28
N GLY A 13 -10.21 -8.32 -1.84
CA GLY A 13 -9.24 -9.42 -1.93
C GLY A 13 -7.98 -8.99 -2.70
N ALA A 14 -8.14 -8.31 -3.83
CA ALA A 14 -7.01 -7.82 -4.61
C ALA A 14 -6.12 -6.87 -3.78
N LEU A 15 -6.71 -5.92 -3.04
CA LEU A 15 -5.97 -4.99 -2.18
C LEU A 15 -5.20 -5.71 -1.06
N ILE A 16 -5.77 -6.79 -0.50
CA ILE A 16 -5.13 -7.62 0.53
C ILE A 16 -3.92 -8.36 -0.02
N PHE A 17 -4.02 -8.93 -1.22
CA PHE A 17 -2.96 -9.72 -1.83
C PHE A 17 -1.91 -8.89 -2.58
N THR A 18 -2.16 -7.59 -2.78
CA THR A 18 -1.23 -6.70 -3.51
C THR A 18 0.21 -6.75 -2.98
N PRO A 19 0.48 -6.69 -1.67
CA PRO A 19 1.85 -6.76 -1.15
C PRO A 19 2.44 -8.18 -1.09
N ILE A 20 1.65 -9.22 -1.41
CA ILE A 20 2.08 -10.62 -1.36
C ILE A 20 2.41 -11.10 -2.76
N SER A 21 1.49 -10.93 -3.71
CA SER A 21 1.65 -11.44 -5.06
C SER A 21 0.78 -10.68 -6.06
N ALA A 22 1.44 -10.09 -7.07
CA ALA A 22 0.77 -9.52 -8.23
C ALA A 22 0.01 -10.61 -9.02
N TYR A 23 0.51 -11.84 -9.05
CA TYR A 23 -0.13 -12.97 -9.74
C TYR A 23 -1.50 -13.35 -9.16
N VAL A 24 -1.73 -13.08 -7.88
CA VAL A 24 -3.04 -13.28 -7.24
C VAL A 24 -3.91 -12.02 -7.39
N SER A 25 -3.29 -10.85 -7.24
CA SER A 25 -4.01 -9.57 -7.20
C SER A 25 -4.60 -9.19 -8.56
N VAL A 26 -3.87 -9.41 -9.66
CA VAL A 26 -4.32 -9.03 -11.01
C VAL A 26 -5.57 -9.82 -11.44
N PRO A 27 -5.64 -11.16 -11.32
CA PRO A 27 -6.87 -11.90 -11.60
C PRO A 27 -8.07 -11.48 -10.75
N LEU A 28 -7.85 -11.14 -9.47
CA LEU A 28 -8.90 -10.64 -8.59
C LEU A 28 -9.40 -9.25 -9.05
N LEU A 29 -8.51 -8.35 -9.48
CA LEU A 29 -8.90 -7.06 -10.07
C LEU A 29 -9.69 -7.24 -11.36
N LEU A 30 -9.25 -8.12 -12.25
CA LEU A 30 -9.97 -8.41 -13.50
C LEU A 30 -11.36 -8.97 -13.22
N SER A 31 -11.45 -9.92 -12.28
CA SER A 31 -12.73 -10.51 -11.86
C SER A 31 -13.65 -9.44 -11.25
N ALA A 32 -13.12 -8.58 -10.37
CA ALA A 32 -13.86 -7.46 -9.81
C ALA A 32 -14.43 -6.55 -10.92
N PHE A 33 -13.63 -6.25 -11.93
CA PHE A 33 -14.04 -5.41 -13.06
C PHE A 33 -15.11 -6.08 -13.93
N ILE A 34 -14.95 -7.35 -14.27
CA ILE A 34 -15.95 -8.12 -15.03
C ILE A 34 -17.30 -8.13 -14.30
N PHE A 35 -17.32 -8.43 -13.00
CA PHE A 35 -18.55 -8.42 -12.21
C PHE A 35 -19.18 -7.02 -12.09
N LEU A 36 -18.37 -5.96 -12.10
CA LEU A 36 -18.86 -4.59 -12.14
C LEU A 36 -19.57 -4.29 -13.47
N LEU A 37 -18.97 -4.68 -14.60
CA LEU A 37 -19.57 -4.53 -15.94
C LEU A 37 -20.88 -5.32 -16.06
N ILE A 38 -20.93 -6.57 -15.58
CA ILE A 38 -22.14 -7.40 -15.56
C ILE A 38 -23.26 -6.73 -14.74
N SER A 39 -22.92 -5.98 -13.70
CA SER A 39 -23.89 -5.23 -12.91
C SER A 39 -24.56 -4.07 -13.68
N ARG A 40 -24.20 -3.82 -14.95
CA ARG A 40 -24.68 -2.71 -15.79
C ARG A 40 -24.56 -1.35 -15.10
N TYR A 41 -23.50 -1.18 -14.32
CA TYR A 41 -23.22 0.09 -13.65
C TYR A 41 -22.98 1.17 -14.70
N LYS A 42 -23.76 2.25 -14.68
CA LYS A 42 -23.57 3.38 -15.60
C LYS A 42 -22.29 4.13 -15.21
N ILE A 43 -21.21 3.90 -15.95
CA ILE A 43 -19.96 4.63 -15.78
C ILE A 43 -20.11 5.98 -16.48
N THR A 44 -20.23 7.06 -15.70
CA THR A 44 -20.11 8.42 -16.23
C THR A 44 -18.64 8.84 -16.25
N LEU A 45 -18.16 9.24 -17.43
CA LEU A 45 -16.76 9.61 -17.64
C LEU A 45 -16.58 11.13 -17.41
N ASN A 46 -15.93 11.46 -16.30
CA ASN A 46 -15.44 12.79 -16.00
C ASN A 46 -14.11 13.04 -16.73
N LEU A 47 -13.60 14.28 -16.66
CA LEU A 47 -12.33 14.65 -17.29
C LEU A 47 -11.17 13.74 -16.85
N LEU A 48 -11.05 13.47 -15.55
CA LEU A 48 -10.02 12.58 -15.01
C LEU A 48 -10.09 11.17 -15.60
N ASP A 49 -11.30 10.63 -15.80
CA ASP A 49 -11.45 9.29 -16.40
C ASP A 49 -11.01 9.28 -17.87
N LYS A 50 -11.34 10.36 -18.61
CA LYS A 50 -10.88 10.53 -19.99
C LYS A 50 -9.36 10.62 -20.05
N MET A 51 -8.72 11.31 -19.10
CA MET A 51 -7.26 11.39 -19.00
C MET A 51 -6.64 10.03 -18.68
N GLN A 52 -7.23 9.24 -17.77
CA GLN A 52 -6.78 7.88 -17.47
C GLN A 52 -6.91 6.95 -18.69
N LEU A 53 -8.02 7.05 -19.44
CA LEU A 53 -8.20 6.29 -20.69
C LEU A 53 -7.22 6.72 -21.79
N ALA A 54 -6.95 8.02 -21.91
CA ALA A 54 -5.94 8.53 -22.84
C ALA A 54 -4.54 7.99 -22.48
N LEU A 55 -4.20 7.97 -21.19
CA LEU A 55 -2.96 7.38 -20.70
C LEU A 55 -2.88 5.87 -20.99
N MET A 56 -3.98 5.15 -20.81
CA MET A 56 -4.08 3.74 -21.21
C MET A 56 -3.77 3.55 -22.70
N GLY A 57 -4.37 4.38 -23.56
CA GLY A 57 -4.13 4.38 -25.00
C GLY A 57 -2.68 4.69 -25.35
N ALA A 58 -2.08 5.69 -24.69
CA ALA A 58 -0.68 6.06 -24.89
C ALA A 58 0.28 4.93 -24.52
N VAL A 59 0.03 4.22 -23.41
CA VAL A 59 0.84 3.06 -22.99
C VAL A 59 0.71 1.90 -23.98
N PHE A 60 -0.49 1.67 -24.50
CA PHE A 60 -0.71 0.66 -25.54
C PHE A 60 0.02 1.01 -26.84
N LEU A 61 -0.07 2.27 -27.29
CA LEU A 61 0.68 2.76 -28.45
C LEU A 61 2.19 2.65 -28.25
N ALA A 62 2.70 3.02 -27.07
CA ALA A 62 4.12 2.87 -26.74
C ALA A 62 4.60 1.42 -26.84
N THR A 63 3.72 0.45 -26.56
CA THR A 63 4.03 -0.99 -26.69
C THR A 63 4.25 -1.40 -28.14
N ILE A 64 3.49 -0.83 -29.07
CA ILE A 64 3.60 -1.12 -30.51
C ILE A 64 4.96 -0.67 -31.06
N PHE A 65 5.43 0.49 -30.60
CA PHE A 65 6.69 1.10 -31.03
C PHE A 65 7.90 0.71 -30.18
N ALA A 66 7.73 -0.12 -29.15
CA ALA A 66 8.82 -0.53 -28.28
C ALA A 66 9.81 -1.46 -28.98
N VAL A 67 11.11 -1.25 -28.72
CA VAL A 67 12.21 -2.12 -29.19
C VAL A 67 12.03 -3.54 -28.64
N TYR A 68 11.75 -3.67 -27.34
CA TYR A 68 11.49 -4.95 -26.67
C TYR A 68 10.00 -5.16 -26.43
N LYS A 69 9.28 -5.56 -27.50
CA LYS A 69 7.81 -5.70 -27.49
C LYS A 69 7.27 -6.59 -26.38
N GLY A 70 7.93 -7.74 -26.11
CA GLY A 70 7.48 -8.69 -25.08
C GLY A 70 7.51 -8.09 -23.67
N HIS A 71 8.62 -7.48 -23.28
CA HIS A 71 8.74 -6.81 -21.97
C HIS A 71 7.81 -5.60 -21.87
N SER A 72 7.71 -4.82 -22.96
CA SER A 72 6.82 -3.67 -23.00
C SER A 72 5.36 -4.07 -22.82
N LEU A 73 4.92 -5.17 -23.45
CA LEU A 73 3.57 -5.70 -23.30
C LEU A 73 3.26 -6.12 -21.85
N LEU A 74 4.19 -6.82 -21.20
CA LEU A 74 4.03 -7.19 -19.79
C LEU A 74 3.91 -5.95 -18.88
N CYS A 75 4.74 -4.92 -19.09
CA CYS A 75 4.64 -3.66 -18.38
C CYS A 75 3.29 -2.96 -18.62
N SER A 76 2.79 -2.97 -19.85
CA SER A 76 1.50 -2.38 -20.21
C SER A 76 0.33 -3.09 -19.55
N VAL A 77 0.37 -4.42 -19.41
CA VAL A 77 -0.65 -5.18 -18.65
C VAL A 77 -0.67 -4.77 -17.19
N VAL A 78 0.49 -4.62 -16.55
CA VAL A 78 0.57 -4.13 -15.16
C VAL A 78 -0.02 -2.73 -15.05
N PHE A 79 0.29 -1.85 -16.00
CA PHE A 79 -0.23 -0.48 -16.02
C PHE A 79 -1.76 -0.43 -16.19
N ILE A 80 -2.32 -1.28 -17.05
CA ILE A 80 -3.77 -1.46 -17.18
C ILE A 80 -4.37 -1.90 -15.84
N GLY A 81 -3.70 -2.77 -15.10
CA GLY A 81 -4.11 -3.17 -13.74
C GLY A 81 -4.26 -1.98 -12.79
N TYR A 82 -3.35 -1.00 -12.85
CA TYR A 82 -3.45 0.23 -12.05
C TYR A 82 -4.64 1.10 -12.45
N ILE A 83 -4.88 1.27 -13.76
CA ILE A 83 -6.02 2.04 -14.27
C ILE A 83 -7.34 1.36 -13.89
N LEU A 84 -7.41 0.03 -14.01
CA LEU A 84 -8.57 -0.75 -13.57
C LEU A 84 -8.84 -0.58 -12.08
N SER A 85 -7.79 -0.57 -11.26
CA SER A 85 -7.90 -0.33 -9.82
C SER A 85 -8.50 1.05 -9.52
N TYR A 86 -8.11 2.08 -10.28
CA TYR A 86 -8.71 3.42 -10.19
C TYR A 86 -10.22 3.40 -10.50
N PHE A 87 -10.63 2.78 -11.62
CA PHE A 87 -12.04 2.71 -12.01
C PHE A 87 -12.89 1.91 -11.01
N LEU A 88 -12.34 0.81 -10.50
CA LEU A 88 -12.96 0.01 -9.44
C LEU A 88 -13.13 0.81 -8.15
N ALA A 89 -12.06 1.48 -7.70
CA ALA A 89 -12.11 2.33 -6.52
C ALA A 89 -13.18 3.41 -6.66
N ARG A 90 -13.20 4.15 -7.77
CA ARG A 90 -14.20 5.21 -8.03
C ARG A 90 -15.64 4.67 -8.11
N SER A 91 -15.84 3.46 -8.62
CA SER A 91 -17.19 2.89 -8.78
C SER A 91 -17.72 2.21 -7.51
N LEU A 92 -16.82 1.64 -6.70
CA LEU A 92 -17.15 0.83 -5.54
C LEU A 92 -17.07 1.61 -4.22
N LEU A 93 -16.22 2.63 -4.13
CA LEU A 93 -15.97 3.42 -2.91
C LEU A 93 -16.80 4.70 -2.84
N ASN A 94 -18.06 4.66 -3.25
CA ASN A 94 -18.96 5.83 -3.19
C ASN A 94 -19.62 6.01 -1.82
N ASP A 95 -19.66 4.94 -1.01
CA ASP A 95 -20.34 4.94 0.28
C ASP A 95 -19.33 4.91 1.43
N GLU A 96 -19.46 5.82 2.38
CA GLU A 96 -18.58 5.87 3.57
C GLU A 96 -18.55 4.52 4.31
N LYS A 97 -19.70 3.86 4.44
CA LYS A 97 -19.81 2.52 5.06
C LYS A 97 -18.94 1.48 4.35
N SER A 98 -18.88 1.52 3.01
CA SER A 98 -18.07 0.60 2.20
C SER A 98 -16.58 0.87 2.39
N VAL A 99 -16.19 2.15 2.46
CA VAL A 99 -14.81 2.55 2.74
C VAL A 99 -14.38 2.10 4.13
N ILE A 100 -15.19 2.34 5.17
CA ILE A 100 -14.91 1.87 6.54
C ILE A 100 -14.74 0.36 6.59
N LYS A 101 -15.57 -0.39 5.85
CA LYS A 101 -15.49 -1.86 5.78
C LYS A 101 -14.17 -2.33 5.15
N ILE A 102 -13.75 -1.71 4.05
CA ILE A 102 -12.49 -2.04 3.39
C ILE A 102 -11.29 -1.68 4.27
N VAL A 103 -11.29 -0.50 4.89
CA VAL A 103 -10.25 -0.09 5.83
C VAL A 103 -10.17 -1.06 7.01
N SER A 104 -11.31 -1.54 7.51
CA SER A 104 -11.34 -2.56 8.58
C SER A 104 -10.70 -3.87 8.12
N TRP A 105 -11.03 -4.37 6.93
CA TRP A 105 -10.40 -5.57 6.36
C TRP A 105 -8.89 -5.40 6.19
N LEU A 106 -8.46 -4.28 5.60
CA LEU A 106 -7.05 -3.97 5.45
C LEU A 106 -6.33 -3.85 6.81
N SER A 107 -7.02 -3.37 7.84
CA SER A 107 -6.44 -3.28 9.19
C SER A 107 -6.23 -4.64 9.84
N TYR A 108 -7.14 -5.60 9.65
CA TYR A 108 -6.95 -6.98 10.11
C TYR A 108 -5.79 -7.66 9.40
N THR A 109 -5.69 -7.51 8.08
CA THR A 109 -4.60 -8.12 7.31
C THR A 109 -3.26 -7.47 7.63
N THR A 110 -3.23 -6.14 7.77
CA THR A 110 -2.01 -5.43 8.16
C THR A 110 -1.57 -5.83 9.57
N LEU A 111 -2.50 -5.99 10.49
CA LEU A 111 -2.21 -6.44 11.85
C LEU A 111 -1.60 -7.85 11.83
N MET A 112 -2.19 -8.79 11.09
CA MET A 112 -1.64 -10.14 10.92
C MET A 112 -0.22 -10.12 10.32
N ILE A 113 -0.03 -9.39 9.22
CA ILE A 113 1.27 -9.25 8.54
C ILE A 113 2.30 -8.64 9.50
N SER A 114 1.91 -7.65 10.30
CA SER A 114 2.79 -6.98 11.26
C SER A 114 3.18 -7.92 12.40
N ILE A 115 2.24 -8.69 12.95
CA ILE A 115 2.53 -9.70 13.99
C ILE A 115 3.52 -10.74 13.46
N ILE A 116 3.27 -11.29 12.27
CA ILE A 116 4.18 -12.27 11.64
C ILE A 116 5.57 -11.67 11.44
N GLY A 117 5.64 -10.40 11.02
CA GLY A 117 6.90 -9.69 10.88
C GLY A 117 7.64 -9.49 12.21
N ILE A 118 6.93 -9.13 13.28
CA ILE A 118 7.52 -8.98 14.62
C ILE A 118 8.02 -10.33 15.14
N VAL A 119 7.25 -11.40 14.99
CA VAL A 119 7.69 -12.76 15.34
C VAL A 119 8.92 -13.13 14.52
N GLN A 120 8.94 -12.84 13.22
CA GLN A 120 10.10 -13.05 12.34
C GLN A 120 11.35 -12.33 12.84
N TYR A 121 11.20 -11.11 13.37
CA TYR A 121 12.33 -10.36 13.91
C TYR A 121 12.99 -11.07 15.10
N PHE A 122 12.20 -11.61 16.01
CA PHE A 122 12.70 -12.23 17.24
C PHE A 122 13.16 -13.68 17.07
N THR A 123 12.42 -14.50 16.33
CA THR A 123 12.76 -15.92 16.15
C THR A 123 13.69 -16.17 14.98
N LYS A 124 13.94 -15.17 14.13
CA LYS A 124 14.78 -15.26 12.92
C LYS A 124 14.34 -16.38 11.97
N PHE A 125 13.07 -16.80 12.03
CA PHE A 125 12.59 -17.94 11.25
C PHE A 125 12.47 -17.60 9.76
N ASN A 126 12.69 -18.61 8.94
CA ASN A 126 12.47 -18.60 7.49
C ASN A 126 11.47 -19.70 7.13
N LEU A 127 10.61 -19.45 6.15
CA LEU A 127 9.63 -20.42 5.66
C LEU A 127 9.79 -20.61 4.15
N VAL A 128 10.04 -21.85 3.74
CA VAL A 128 10.13 -22.28 2.34
C VAL A 128 9.08 -23.37 2.12
N ILE A 129 8.24 -23.22 1.09
CA ILE A 129 7.22 -24.20 0.71
C ILE A 129 7.56 -24.69 -0.70
N LYS A 130 7.90 -25.98 -0.85
CA LYS A 130 8.24 -26.59 -2.16
C LYS A 130 9.28 -25.76 -2.93
N ASP A 131 10.40 -25.44 -2.28
CA ASP A 131 11.48 -24.60 -2.80
C ASP A 131 11.11 -23.15 -3.13
N VAL A 132 9.86 -22.73 -2.85
CA VAL A 132 9.42 -21.35 -2.96
C VAL A 132 9.59 -20.66 -1.60
N PRO A 133 10.50 -19.68 -1.49
CA PRO A 133 10.66 -18.90 -0.27
C PRO A 133 9.42 -18.02 -0.01
N VAL A 134 8.73 -18.27 1.09
CA VAL A 134 7.51 -17.51 1.48
C VAL A 134 7.84 -16.43 2.51
N ILE A 135 8.68 -16.75 3.49
CA ILE A 135 9.16 -15.81 4.52
C ILE A 135 10.68 -15.88 4.52
N VAL A 136 11.32 -14.76 4.20
CA VAL A 136 12.79 -14.68 4.08
C VAL A 136 13.32 -13.53 4.90
N LEU A 137 14.15 -13.85 5.87
CA LEU A 137 14.94 -12.87 6.60
C LEU A 137 16.10 -12.42 5.71
N LYS A 138 16.20 -11.10 5.46
CA LYS A 138 17.32 -10.51 4.69
C LYS A 138 18.23 -9.74 5.63
N GLY A 139 19.25 -10.43 6.17
CA GLY A 139 20.08 -9.90 7.25
C GLY A 139 19.22 -9.66 8.49
N GLU A 140 19.26 -8.46 9.05
CA GLU A 140 18.42 -8.09 10.21
C GLU A 140 17.01 -7.60 9.81
N ARG A 141 16.70 -7.55 8.51
CA ARG A 141 15.48 -6.93 7.98
C ARG A 141 14.37 -7.95 7.83
N ILE A 142 13.19 -7.61 8.35
CA ILE A 142 12.00 -8.46 8.19
C ILE A 142 11.29 -8.22 6.87
N SER A 143 10.70 -9.28 6.31
CA SER A 143 9.86 -9.23 5.11
C SER A 143 8.41 -9.60 5.39
N SER A 144 8.14 -10.26 6.53
CA SER A 144 6.90 -11.01 6.77
C SER A 144 6.58 -11.90 5.56
N ILE A 145 5.29 -12.02 5.20
CA ILE A 145 4.79 -12.75 4.02
C ILE A 145 5.07 -12.00 2.70
N CYS A 146 5.53 -10.75 2.74
CA CYS A 146 5.74 -9.93 1.54
C CYS A 146 7.00 -10.27 0.74
N TYR A 147 7.76 -11.32 1.13
CA TYR A 147 9.03 -11.79 0.55
C TYR A 147 10.21 -10.77 0.55
N ASN A 148 9.93 -9.47 0.48
CA ASN A 148 10.90 -8.39 0.40
C ASN A 148 10.59 -7.32 1.46
N PRO A 149 11.57 -6.93 2.31
CA PRO A 149 11.42 -5.86 3.29
C PRO A 149 10.97 -4.52 2.69
N LEU A 150 11.36 -4.23 1.44
CA LEU A 150 10.93 -3.03 0.75
C LEU A 150 9.42 -3.04 0.49
N ILE A 151 8.87 -4.16 0.01
CA ILE A 151 7.44 -4.30 -0.28
C ILE A 151 6.62 -4.14 1.00
N LEU A 152 7.02 -4.82 2.08
CA LEU A 152 6.38 -4.69 3.39
C LEU A 152 6.39 -3.23 3.87
N SER A 153 7.53 -2.56 3.79
CA SER A 153 7.65 -1.17 4.23
C SER A 153 6.83 -0.21 3.36
N SER A 154 6.79 -0.37 2.03
CA SER A 154 5.94 0.45 1.15
C SER A 154 4.46 0.25 1.44
N TYR A 155 4.04 -0.99 1.69
CA TYR A 155 2.67 -1.32 2.07
C TYR A 155 2.26 -0.64 3.38
N LEU A 156 3.09 -0.77 4.42
CA LEU A 156 2.86 -0.13 5.72
C LEU A 156 2.89 1.40 5.61
N ALA A 157 3.86 1.97 4.87
CA ALA A 157 3.97 3.40 4.66
C ALA A 157 2.72 4.00 3.99
N PHE A 158 2.09 3.26 3.08
CA PHE A 158 0.86 3.65 2.41
C PHE A 158 -0.38 3.55 3.32
N LEU A 159 -0.51 2.46 4.09
CA LEU A 159 -1.72 2.21 4.88
C LEU A 159 -1.74 2.91 6.24
N LEU A 160 -0.59 3.12 6.88
CA LEU A 160 -0.53 3.74 8.21
C LEU A 160 -1.19 5.12 8.26
N PRO A 161 -0.94 6.06 7.33
CA PRO A 161 -1.64 7.35 7.29
C PRO A 161 -3.16 7.19 7.15
N ILE A 162 -3.62 6.22 6.36
CA ILE A 162 -5.05 5.94 6.18
C ILE A 162 -5.66 5.46 7.51
N PHE A 163 -5.00 4.54 8.22
CA PHE A 163 -5.46 4.08 9.53
C PHE A 163 -5.48 5.20 10.57
N VAL A 164 -4.47 6.06 10.59
CA VAL A 164 -4.43 7.24 11.46
C VAL A 164 -5.62 8.17 11.18
N ALA A 165 -5.92 8.43 9.90
CA ALA A 165 -7.05 9.27 9.52
C ALA A 165 -8.40 8.73 10.04
N PHE A 166 -8.63 7.42 9.88
CA PHE A 166 -9.86 6.76 10.35
C PHE A 166 -9.91 6.63 11.88
N PHE A 167 -8.76 6.46 12.54
CA PHE A 167 -8.64 6.45 13.99
C PHE A 167 -9.03 7.81 14.59
N ILE A 168 -8.53 8.91 14.02
CA ILE A 168 -8.86 10.28 14.44
C ILE A 168 -10.37 10.55 14.30
N LYS A 169 -10.98 10.08 13.21
CA LYS A 169 -12.45 10.16 13.03
C LYS A 169 -13.25 9.30 14.02
N GLY A 170 -12.59 8.43 14.80
CA GLY A 170 -13.22 7.63 15.84
C GLY A 170 -13.75 6.26 15.39
N TYR A 171 -13.44 5.82 14.16
CA TYR A 171 -13.87 4.50 13.70
C TYR A 171 -12.97 3.41 14.26
N LYS A 172 -13.57 2.31 14.77
CA LYS A 172 -12.86 1.07 15.15
C LYS A 172 -11.57 1.32 15.95
N ARG A 173 -11.60 2.25 16.92
CA ARG A 173 -10.42 2.76 17.64
C ARG A 173 -9.47 1.67 18.16
N VAL A 174 -10.01 0.61 18.77
CA VAL A 174 -9.21 -0.48 19.32
C VAL A 174 -8.43 -1.21 18.22
N LEU A 175 -9.12 -1.62 17.15
CA LEU A 175 -8.50 -2.32 16.01
C LEU A 175 -7.47 -1.44 15.32
N LEU A 176 -7.84 -0.21 14.95
CA LEU A 176 -6.93 0.70 14.26
C LEU A 176 -5.75 1.11 15.14
N GLY A 177 -5.96 1.34 16.43
CA GLY A 177 -4.90 1.63 17.38
C GLY A 177 -3.88 0.49 17.46
N ALA A 178 -4.35 -0.75 17.61
CA ALA A 178 -3.49 -1.93 17.61
C ALA A 178 -2.73 -2.09 16.28
N THR A 179 -3.43 -1.92 15.14
CA THR A 179 -2.80 -1.99 13.81
C THR A 179 -1.75 -0.90 13.61
N ILE A 180 -1.99 0.34 14.06
CA ILE A 180 -1.03 1.44 13.94
C ILE A 180 0.21 1.16 14.80
N CYS A 181 0.02 0.77 16.07
CA CYS A 181 1.13 0.49 16.97
C CYS A 181 2.00 -0.66 16.45
N LEU A 182 1.40 -1.83 16.18
CA LEU A 182 2.14 -2.99 15.67
C LEU A 182 2.70 -2.75 14.27
N GLY A 183 1.97 -2.02 13.42
CA GLY A 183 2.42 -1.64 12.09
C GLY A 183 3.65 -0.73 12.11
N LEU A 184 3.71 0.24 13.04
CA LEU A 184 4.89 1.09 13.22
C LEU A 184 6.11 0.31 13.74
N VAL A 185 5.90 -0.65 14.65
CA VAL A 185 6.95 -1.55 15.13
C VAL A 185 7.48 -2.40 13.98
N ALA A 186 6.60 -3.08 13.24
CA ALA A 186 6.98 -3.88 12.07
C ALA A 186 7.68 -3.02 11.00
N PHE A 187 7.18 -1.82 10.72
CA PHE A 187 7.80 -0.86 9.82
C PHE A 187 9.23 -0.51 10.26
N SER A 188 9.44 -0.35 11.57
CA SER A 188 10.76 -0.09 12.15
C SER A 188 11.71 -1.28 12.04
N PHE A 189 11.25 -2.51 11.88
CA PHE A 189 12.12 -3.66 11.64
C PHE A 189 12.44 -3.91 10.15
N THR A 190 11.78 -3.22 9.21
CA THR A 190 12.09 -3.36 7.77
C THR A 190 13.40 -2.70 7.35
N VAL A 191 13.85 -1.68 8.07
CA VAL A 191 15.05 -0.85 7.79
C VAL A 191 15.08 -0.31 6.35
N SER A 192 13.91 -0.07 5.75
CA SER A 192 13.80 0.45 4.38
C SER A 192 13.78 1.98 4.33
N ARG A 193 14.64 2.57 3.49
CA ARG A 193 14.87 4.03 3.43
C ARG A 193 13.76 4.79 2.70
N GLY A 194 13.50 4.43 1.43
CA GLY A 194 12.50 5.12 0.59
C GLY A 194 11.11 5.23 1.22
N PRO A 195 10.53 4.12 1.72
CA PRO A 195 9.22 4.15 2.38
C PRO A 195 9.20 4.95 3.68
N THR A 196 10.34 5.17 4.35
CA THR A 196 10.43 6.04 5.54
C THR A 196 10.16 7.49 5.14
N ILE A 197 10.76 7.97 4.06
CA ILE A 197 10.51 9.31 3.53
C ILE A 197 9.04 9.43 3.09
N GLY A 198 8.54 8.42 2.37
CA GLY A 198 7.13 8.38 1.95
C GLY A 198 6.16 8.51 3.12
N LEU A 199 6.38 7.75 4.19
CA LEU A 199 5.54 7.80 5.40
C LEU A 199 5.58 9.19 6.07
N ILE A 200 6.76 9.80 6.20
CA ILE A 200 6.91 11.14 6.77
C ILE A 200 6.11 12.16 5.95
N VAL A 201 6.28 12.14 4.63
CA VAL A 201 5.57 13.06 3.72
C VAL A 201 4.05 12.83 3.82
N SER A 202 3.59 11.59 3.77
CA SER A 202 2.16 11.28 3.84
C SER A 202 1.52 11.68 5.18
N ILE A 203 2.19 11.46 6.32
CA ILE A 203 1.71 11.92 7.63
C ILE A 203 1.67 13.45 7.68
N THR A 204 2.69 14.12 7.15
CA THR A 204 2.75 15.59 7.11
C THR A 204 1.59 16.17 6.33
N VAL A 205 1.32 15.63 5.13
CA VAL A 205 0.18 16.03 4.31
C VAL A 205 -1.14 15.73 5.02
N LEU A 206 -1.28 14.55 5.65
CA LEU A 206 -2.48 14.20 6.41
C LEU A 206 -2.77 15.21 7.52
N ILE A 207 -1.76 15.60 8.28
CA ILE A 207 -1.89 16.58 9.36
C ILE A 207 -2.21 17.95 8.80
N TYR A 208 -1.56 18.36 7.71
CA TYR A 208 -1.89 19.61 7.03
C TYR A 208 -3.37 19.66 6.62
N LEU A 209 -3.92 18.55 6.13
CA LEU A 209 -5.32 18.46 5.73
C LEU A 209 -6.28 18.43 6.94
N LEU A 210 -5.90 17.78 8.04
CA LEU A 210 -6.76 17.62 9.23
C LEU A 210 -6.68 18.81 10.19
N ALA A 211 -5.50 19.40 10.36
CA ALA A 211 -5.29 20.54 11.23
C ALA A 211 -5.66 21.82 10.50
N ARG A 212 -6.79 22.43 10.86
CA ARG A 212 -7.10 23.82 10.45
C ARG A 212 -6.03 24.84 10.90
N ARG A 213 -5.07 24.44 11.74
CA ARG A 213 -3.97 25.26 12.26
C ARG A 213 -2.66 24.92 11.55
N LYS A 214 -2.27 25.79 10.61
CA LYS A 214 -1.07 25.71 9.76
C LYS A 214 0.25 25.47 10.53
N LEU A 215 0.34 25.89 11.80
CA LEU A 215 1.54 25.74 12.63
C LEU A 215 1.84 24.27 13.00
N ILE A 216 0.83 23.44 13.28
CA ILE A 216 1.03 22.02 13.63
C ILE A 216 1.56 21.23 12.41
N ALA A 217 1.12 21.63 11.21
CA ALA A 217 1.58 21.04 9.96
C ALA A 217 3.06 21.33 9.64
N VAL A 218 3.67 22.35 10.26
CA VAL A 218 5.09 22.70 10.11
C VAL A 218 5.91 22.14 11.27
N ILE A 219 5.40 22.19 12.50
CA ILE A 219 6.13 21.73 13.69
C ILE A 219 6.25 20.20 13.71
N LEU A 220 5.23 19.46 13.26
CA LEU A 220 5.28 17.99 13.30
C LEU A 220 6.25 17.34 12.30
N PRO A 221 6.38 17.76 11.02
CA PRO A 221 7.42 17.22 10.15
C PRO A 221 8.82 17.51 10.71
N ILE A 222 9.03 18.69 11.29
CA ILE A 222 10.30 19.02 11.96
C ILE A 222 10.51 18.07 13.16
N ALA A 223 9.49 17.84 13.99
CA ALA A 223 9.58 16.90 15.10
C ALA A 223 9.79 15.44 14.64
N LEU A 224 9.19 15.02 13.52
CA LEU A 224 9.39 13.70 12.92
C LEU A 224 10.80 13.54 12.35
N ILE A 225 11.33 14.58 11.68
CA ILE A 225 12.72 14.62 11.21
C ILE A 225 13.65 14.55 12.42
N VAL A 226 13.41 15.32 13.48
CA VAL A 226 14.18 15.29 14.72
C VAL A 226 14.08 13.93 15.42
N MET A 227 12.91 13.29 15.45
CA MET A 227 12.73 11.92 15.94
C MET A 227 13.50 10.89 15.09
N CYS A 228 13.58 11.08 13.78
CA CYS A 228 14.44 10.28 12.92
C CYS A 228 15.91 10.40 13.30
N PHE A 229 16.37 11.54 13.82
CA PHE A 229 17.73 11.70 14.35
C PHE A 229 17.90 11.20 15.79
N LEU A 230 16.85 11.18 16.61
CA LEU A 230 16.91 10.71 18.01
C LEU A 230 16.89 9.19 18.14
N PHE A 231 16.08 8.48 17.34
CA PHE A 231 16.02 7.02 17.37
C PHE A 231 17.15 6.41 16.56
N THR A 232 18.07 5.69 17.23
CA THR A 232 19.21 4.98 16.63
C THR A 232 18.88 4.21 15.34
N PRO A 233 17.80 3.40 15.26
CA PRO A 233 17.47 2.67 14.03
C PRO A 233 16.90 3.54 12.90
N LEU A 234 16.46 4.78 13.17
CA LEU A 234 16.03 5.76 12.16
C LEU A 234 17.19 6.68 11.76
N ARG A 235 18.07 7.02 12.71
CA ARG A 235 19.24 7.89 12.48
C ARG A 235 20.21 7.24 11.51
N THR A 236 20.50 5.95 11.71
CA THR A 236 21.32 5.17 10.79
C THR A 236 20.73 5.10 9.39
N ARG A 237 19.40 5.19 9.23
CA ARG A 237 18.74 5.23 7.90
C ARG A 237 18.95 6.57 7.20
N PHE A 238 18.77 7.67 7.92
CA PHE A 238 18.90 9.01 7.34
C PHE A 238 20.34 9.30 6.93
N ILE A 239 21.30 9.02 7.81
CA ILE A 239 22.73 9.28 7.54
C ILE A 239 23.21 8.48 6.32
N LYS A 240 22.89 7.18 6.25
CA LYS A 240 23.25 6.34 5.09
C LYS A 240 22.56 6.70 3.77
N THR A 241 21.49 7.51 3.81
CA THR A 241 20.81 7.99 2.60
C THR A 241 21.54 9.19 1.99
N VAL A 242 22.17 10.00 2.83
CA VAL A 242 22.92 11.19 2.41
C VAL A 242 24.37 10.84 2.09
N ASP A 243 24.95 9.89 2.81
CA ASP A 243 26.31 9.43 2.58
C ASP A 243 26.37 7.90 2.37
N PRO A 244 26.39 7.43 1.10
CA PRO A 244 26.48 6.02 0.78
C PRO A 244 27.89 5.43 0.99
N SER A 245 28.90 6.22 1.35
CA SER A 245 30.30 5.77 1.47
C SER A 245 30.67 5.12 2.81
N THR A 246 29.71 4.99 3.73
CA THR A 246 29.91 4.37 5.05
C THR A 246 29.63 2.86 5.02
N ASP A 247 30.56 2.13 4.38
CA ASP A 247 30.78 0.68 4.57
C ASP A 247 32.04 0.46 5.42
#